data_AF-A0A080ZID8-F1
#
_entry.id   AF-A0A080ZID8-F1
#
_cell.length_a   1.000
_cell.length_b   1.000
_cell.length_c   1.000
_cell.angle_alpha   90.00
_cell.angle_beta   90.00
_cell.angle_gamma   90.00
#
_symmetry.space_group_name_H-M   'P 1'
#
loop_
_entity.id
_entity.type
_entity.pdbx_description
1 polymer ?
#
loop_
_entity_poly.entity_id
_entity_poly.type
_entity_poly.pdbx_seq_one_letter_code
_entity_poly.pdbx_strand_id
1 'polypeptide(L)'
;MEWVEDCLVVEEQGHKGDQTGANKFGKHVYANPYQPSQCAILVLAVHIFSCPERSIGGKQQLFIGSDSKDRFGRLLRRVIGSLREEELRELSCTPEDIGTHSLRKGSSSYALGQVNGPTPVSVYLRMGQSLGRLKDRYIHFGEGADQLCGRMIAGLPFDSDRFGVLPLIFRR
;
A
#
# COMPACT_ATOMS: atom_id res chain seq x y z
N MET A 1 -5.52 -6.40 10.88
CA MET A 1 -5.65 -6.76 9.44
C MET A 1 -6.77 -7.76 9.39
N GLU A 2 -7.71 -7.54 8.50
CA GLU A 2 -8.90 -8.37 8.37
C GLU A 2 -9.16 -8.60 6.89
N TRP A 3 -9.58 -9.81 6.53
CA TRP A 3 -10.01 -10.09 5.16
C TRP A 3 -11.50 -9.75 5.04
N VAL A 4 -11.84 -8.83 4.15
CA VAL A 4 -13.21 -8.37 3.91
C VAL A 4 -13.52 -8.55 2.44
N GLU A 5 -14.49 -9.42 2.16
CA GLU A 5 -14.92 -9.80 0.81
C GLU A 5 -13.75 -10.27 -0.07
N ASP A 6 -13.24 -9.40 -0.94
CA ASP A 6 -12.22 -9.69 -1.94
C ASP A 6 -10.88 -8.96 -1.68
N CYS A 7 -10.69 -8.39 -0.50
CA CYS A 7 -9.50 -7.61 -0.16
C CYS A 7 -9.03 -7.80 1.29
N LEU A 8 -7.79 -7.38 1.54
CA LEU A 8 -7.24 -7.27 2.89
C LEU A 8 -7.37 -5.82 3.38
N VAL A 9 -8.05 -5.63 4.50
CA VAL A 9 -8.18 -4.34 5.17
C VAL A 9 -7.08 -4.19 6.21
N VAL A 10 -6.28 -3.14 6.07
CA VAL A 10 -5.18 -2.80 6.98
C VAL A 10 -5.50 -1.51 7.72
N GLU A 11 -5.71 -1.62 9.03
CA GLU A 11 -5.87 -0.47 9.92
C GLU A 11 -4.53 -0.03 10.51
N GLU A 12 -4.25 1.26 10.42
CA GLU A 12 -3.09 1.88 11.06
C GLU A 12 -3.45 2.31 12.49
N GLN A 13 -2.53 2.15 13.44
CA GLN A 13 -2.71 2.60 14.83
C GLN A 13 -2.72 4.15 14.98
N GLY A 14 -2.50 4.88 13.89
CA GLY A 14 -2.51 6.34 13.75
C GLY A 14 -1.79 6.74 12.46
N HIS A 15 -2.07 7.93 11.93
CA HIS A 15 -1.41 8.44 10.72
C HIS A 15 -1.07 9.92 10.84
N LYS A 16 -0.34 10.50 9.87
CA LYS A 16 0.16 11.89 10.00
C LYS A 16 -0.95 12.93 10.20
N GLY A 17 -2.15 12.70 9.63
CA GLY A 17 -3.34 13.54 9.84
C GLY A 17 -4.12 13.28 11.14
N ASP A 18 -3.78 12.22 11.89
CA ASP A 18 -4.42 11.85 13.16
C ASP A 18 -3.46 10.96 13.96
N GLN A 19 -2.61 11.61 14.77
CA GLN A 19 -1.63 10.93 15.61
C GLN A 19 -2.28 10.20 16.80
N THR A 20 -3.53 10.53 17.13
CA THR A 20 -4.31 9.87 18.20
C THR A 20 -4.98 8.60 17.72
N GLY A 21 -5.25 8.52 16.41
CA GLY A 21 -5.98 7.41 15.81
C GLY A 21 -7.43 7.34 16.31
N ALA A 22 -8.05 8.48 16.59
CA ALA A 22 -9.47 8.56 16.91
C ALA A 22 -10.34 8.33 15.65
N ASN A 23 -9.83 8.69 14.47
CA ASN A 23 -10.47 8.53 13.17
C ASN A 23 -9.75 7.48 12.33
N LYS A 24 -9.47 6.31 12.91
CA LYS A 24 -8.88 5.18 12.18
C LYS A 24 -9.87 4.68 11.14
N PHE A 25 -9.35 4.38 9.96
CA PHE A 25 -10.07 3.69 8.91
C PHE A 25 -9.18 2.63 8.29
N GLY A 26 -9.80 1.54 7.84
CA GLY A 26 -9.12 0.47 7.15
C GLY A 26 -8.76 0.86 5.72
N LYS A 27 -7.51 0.63 5.32
CA LYS A 27 -7.08 0.78 3.93
C LYS A 27 -7.25 -0.55 3.20
N HIS A 28 -7.98 -0.54 2.10
CA HIS A 28 -8.25 -1.74 1.30
C HIS A 28 -7.05 -2.05 0.42
N VAL A 29 -6.50 -3.27 0.55
CA VAL A 29 -5.36 -3.79 -0.22
C VAL A 29 -5.83 -4.97 -1.06
N TYR A 30 -5.65 -4.88 -2.37
CA TYR A 30 -6.15 -5.86 -3.32
C TYR A 30 -5.04 -6.77 -3.85
N ALA A 31 -5.44 -7.97 -4.26
CA ALA A 31 -4.56 -8.83 -5.03
C ALA A 31 -4.46 -8.35 -6.48
N ASN A 32 -3.32 -8.62 -7.13
CA ASN A 32 -3.13 -8.41 -8.55
C ASN A 32 -2.73 -9.76 -9.17
N PRO A 33 -3.70 -10.55 -9.66
CA PRO A 33 -3.41 -11.85 -10.26
C PRO A 33 -2.73 -11.74 -11.64
N TYR A 34 -2.79 -10.57 -12.29
CA TYR A 34 -2.19 -10.34 -13.60
C TYR A 34 -0.69 -10.02 -13.51
N GLN A 35 -0.25 -9.48 -12.38
CA GLN A 35 1.16 -9.20 -12.12
C GLN A 35 1.57 -9.73 -10.73
N PRO A 36 1.87 -11.04 -10.62
CA PRO A 36 2.23 -11.67 -9.34
C PRO A 36 3.42 -11.01 -8.63
N SER A 37 4.40 -10.49 -9.37
CA SER A 37 5.59 -9.82 -8.82
C SER A 37 5.29 -8.51 -8.08
N GLN A 38 4.14 -7.89 -8.35
CA GLN A 38 3.68 -6.64 -7.72
C GLN A 38 2.54 -6.87 -6.72
N CYS A 39 2.05 -8.10 -6.59
CA CYS A 39 0.89 -8.40 -5.75
C CYS A 39 1.25 -8.42 -4.26
N ALA A 40 0.80 -7.41 -3.52
CA ALA A 40 1.03 -7.30 -2.08
C ALA A 40 0.48 -8.50 -1.28
N ILE A 41 -0.69 -9.03 -1.68
CA ILE A 41 -1.31 -10.20 -1.03
C ILE A 41 -0.46 -11.45 -1.22
N LEU A 42 0.05 -11.67 -2.44
CA LEU A 42 0.92 -12.82 -2.73
C LEU A 42 2.24 -12.72 -1.97
N VAL A 43 2.90 -11.55 -2.00
CA VAL A 43 4.16 -11.32 -1.26
C VAL A 43 3.94 -11.50 0.24
N LEU A 44 2.82 -11.04 0.78
CA LEU A 44 2.45 -11.24 2.17
C LEU A 44 2.31 -12.73 2.52
N ALA A 45 1.60 -13.50 1.68
CA ALA A 45 1.45 -14.94 1.87
C ALA A 45 2.81 -15.65 1.85
N VAL A 46 3.65 -15.39 0.83
CA VAL A 46 5.00 -15.96 0.71
C VAL A 46 5.84 -15.64 1.95
N HIS A 47 5.81 -14.40 2.43
CA HIS A 47 6.52 -13.98 3.64
C HIS A 47 6.03 -14.75 4.88
N ILE A 48 4.72 -14.89 5.07
CA ILE A 48 4.14 -15.60 6.22
C ILE A 48 4.54 -17.08 6.20
N PHE A 49 4.45 -17.76 5.05
CA PHE A 49 4.79 -19.18 4.93
C PHE A 49 6.30 -19.44 4.98
N SER A 50 7.12 -18.48 4.57
CA SER A 50 8.59 -18.62 4.58
C SER A 50 9.22 -18.21 5.91
N CYS A 51 8.49 -17.49 6.78
CA CYS A 51 8.96 -17.06 8.09
C CYS A 51 8.03 -17.59 9.20
N PRO A 52 8.11 -18.89 9.53
CA PRO A 52 7.19 -19.55 10.47
C PRO A 52 7.47 -19.21 11.94
N GLU A 53 8.59 -18.57 12.25
CA GLU A 53 9.00 -18.23 13.62
C GLU A 53 8.04 -17.21 14.25
N ARG A 54 6.99 -17.73 14.88
CA ARG A 54 6.00 -16.97 15.63
C ARG A 54 5.84 -17.60 17.00
N SER A 55 6.23 -16.86 18.04
CA SER A 55 6.10 -17.35 19.41
C SER A 55 4.62 -17.51 19.77
N ILE A 56 4.23 -18.71 20.20
CA ILE A 56 2.90 -18.97 20.76
C ILE A 56 2.74 -18.11 22.02
N GLY A 57 1.66 -17.32 22.10
CA GLY A 57 1.41 -16.39 23.22
C GLY A 57 2.22 -15.09 23.18
N GLY A 58 3.13 -14.93 22.21
CA GLY A 58 3.87 -13.69 21.99
C GLY A 58 3.13 -12.69 21.10
N LYS A 59 3.62 -11.45 21.06
CA LYS A 59 3.14 -10.41 20.13
C LYS A 59 3.35 -10.89 18.68
N GLN A 60 2.26 -11.07 17.95
CA GLN A 60 2.29 -11.48 16.55
C GLN A 60 2.69 -10.30 15.65
N GLN A 61 3.98 -10.18 15.34
CA GLN A 61 4.47 -9.18 14.40
C GLN A 61 4.50 -9.73 12.98
N LEU A 62 4.14 -8.91 11.98
CA LEU A 62 4.30 -9.29 10.58
C LEU A 62 5.78 -9.34 10.17
N PHE A 63 6.54 -8.34 10.59
CA PHE A 63 7.98 -8.28 10.40
C PHE A 63 8.65 -8.41 11.76
N ILE A 64 9.34 -9.53 11.97
CA ILE A 64 9.99 -9.88 13.24
C ILE A 64 11.10 -8.87 13.58
N GLY A 65 11.28 -8.56 14.86
CA GLY A 65 12.34 -7.69 15.36
C GLY A 65 11.92 -6.23 15.60
N SER A 66 12.90 -5.42 15.98
CA SER A 66 12.78 -3.98 16.22
C SER A 66 13.32 -3.16 15.03
N ASP A 67 13.23 -1.83 15.12
CA ASP A 67 13.79 -0.91 14.12
C ASP A 67 13.28 -1.16 12.67
N SER A 68 11.98 -1.47 12.54
CA SER A 68 11.40 -1.82 11.24
C SER A 68 11.55 -0.71 10.20
N LYS A 69 11.51 0.56 10.63
CA LYS A 69 11.66 1.73 9.77
C LYS A 69 13.05 1.82 9.15
N ASP A 70 14.11 1.84 9.97
CA ASP A 70 15.46 2.02 9.43
C ASP A 70 15.95 0.75 8.76
N ARG A 71 15.52 -0.43 9.24
CA ARG A 71 15.75 -1.71 8.54
C ARG A 71 15.14 -1.69 7.14
N PHE A 72 13.90 -1.25 6.99
CA PHE A 72 13.27 -1.11 5.67
C PHE A 72 14.03 -0.13 4.79
N GLY A 73 14.44 1.03 5.33
CA GLY A 73 15.26 2.00 4.60
C GLY A 73 16.60 1.44 4.13
N ARG A 74 17.30 0.67 4.97
CA ARG A 74 18.56 -0.02 4.61
C ARG A 74 18.35 -1.06 3.51
N LEU A 75 17.29 -1.88 3.62
CA LEU A 75 16.94 -2.88 2.60
C LEU A 75 16.59 -2.22 1.26
N LEU A 76 15.79 -1.16 1.28
CA LEU A 76 15.42 -0.41 0.08
C LEU A 76 16.66 0.14 -0.63
N ARG A 77 17.59 0.77 0.09
CA ARG A 77 18.84 1.27 -0.49
C ARG A 77 19.69 0.15 -1.09
N ARG A 78 19.74 -1.02 -0.43
CA ARG A 78 20.47 -2.19 -0.95
C ARG A 78 19.86 -2.69 -2.26
N VAL A 79 18.53 -2.76 -2.35
CA VAL A 79 17.84 -3.17 -3.57
C VAL A 79 18.10 -2.16 -4.70
N ILE A 80 17.93 -0.87 -4.44
CA ILE A 80 18.20 0.19 -5.43
C ILE A 80 19.65 0.15 -5.91
N GLY A 81 20.61 0.01 -4.98
CA GLY A 81 22.03 -0.09 -5.33
C GLY A 81 22.43 -1.39 -6.04
N SER A 82 21.52 -2.36 -6.14
CA SER A 82 21.72 -3.60 -6.90
C SER A 82 21.05 -3.61 -8.27
N LEU A 83 20.30 -2.55 -8.61
CA LEU A 83 19.67 -2.42 -9.92
C LEU A 83 20.73 -2.19 -11.01
N ARG A 84 20.49 -2.76 -12.18
CA ARG A 84 21.29 -2.52 -13.39
C ARG A 84 20.98 -1.15 -13.98
N GLU A 85 21.89 -0.64 -14.81
CA GLU A 85 21.69 0.65 -15.47
C GLU A 85 20.41 0.68 -16.32
N GLU A 86 20.06 -0.43 -16.97
CA GLU A 86 18.82 -0.51 -17.76
C GLU A 86 17.57 -0.35 -16.87
N GLU A 87 17.56 -0.98 -15.71
CA GLU A 87 16.46 -0.92 -14.74
C GLU A 87 16.35 0.48 -14.11
N LEU A 88 17.48 1.14 -13.85
CA LEU A 88 17.51 2.53 -13.39
C LEU A 88 16.97 3.50 -14.45
N ARG A 89 17.25 3.24 -15.74
CA ARG A 89 16.71 4.05 -16.84
C ARG A 89 15.19 3.92 -16.96
N GLU A 90 14.64 2.72 -16.75
CA GLU A 90 13.19 2.52 -16.70
C GLU A 90 12.53 3.35 -15.59
N LEU A 91 13.18 3.47 -14.43
CA LEU A 91 12.68 4.28 -13.32
C LEU A 91 12.75 5.79 -13.57
N SER A 92 13.53 6.24 -14.56
CA SER A 92 13.68 7.65 -14.94
C SER A 92 13.99 8.60 -13.76
N CYS A 93 14.71 8.10 -12.76
CA CYS A 93 15.12 8.86 -11.58
C CYS A 93 16.53 8.46 -11.13
N THR A 94 17.18 9.33 -10.36
CA THR A 94 18.47 8.98 -9.77
C THR A 94 18.25 8.07 -8.55
N PRO A 95 19.11 7.06 -8.32
CA PRO A 95 19.03 6.21 -7.13
C PRO A 95 18.89 6.98 -5.82
N GLU A 96 19.54 8.14 -5.72
CA GLU A 96 19.56 9.02 -4.56
C GLU A 96 18.20 9.68 -4.28
N ASP A 97 17.37 9.84 -5.31
CA ASP A 97 16.01 10.40 -5.20
C ASP A 97 14.98 9.37 -4.66
N ILE A 98 15.33 8.09 -4.66
CA ILE A 98 14.44 7.01 -4.24
C ILE A 98 14.59 6.76 -2.73
N GLY A 99 13.61 7.21 -1.96
CA GLY A 99 13.50 6.96 -0.53
C GLY A 99 12.22 6.21 -0.14
N THR A 100 12.09 5.90 1.15
CA THR A 100 10.89 5.24 1.70
C THR A 100 9.62 6.06 1.46
N HIS A 101 9.72 7.39 1.43
CA HIS A 101 8.62 8.29 1.08
C HIS A 101 8.24 8.24 -0.40
N SER A 102 9.17 7.87 -1.29
CA SER A 102 8.92 7.81 -2.73
C SER A 102 7.88 6.75 -3.08
N LEU A 103 7.77 5.66 -2.31
CA LEU A 103 6.72 4.65 -2.50
C LEU A 103 5.31 5.23 -2.31
N ARG A 104 5.11 5.98 -1.22
CA ARG A 104 3.81 6.61 -0.94
C ARG A 104 3.51 7.74 -1.92
N LYS A 105 4.48 8.60 -2.20
CA LYS A 105 4.33 9.73 -3.14
C LYS A 105 4.09 9.24 -4.57
N GLY A 106 4.87 8.27 -5.04
CA GLY A 106 4.74 7.66 -6.36
C GLY A 106 3.36 7.03 -6.54
N SER A 107 2.87 6.30 -5.53
CA SER A 107 1.51 5.74 -5.56
C SER A 107 0.44 6.83 -5.68
N SER A 108 0.58 7.94 -4.96
CA SER A 108 -0.36 9.07 -5.08
C SER A 108 -0.28 9.77 -6.43
N SER A 109 0.93 10.00 -6.97
CA SER A 109 1.11 10.61 -8.28
C SER A 109 0.52 9.73 -9.39
N TYR A 110 0.74 8.41 -9.31
CA TYR A 110 0.16 7.44 -10.22
C TYR A 110 -1.37 7.50 -10.20
N ALA A 111 -1.97 7.48 -9.00
CA ALA A 111 -3.42 7.52 -8.86
C ALA A 111 -4.03 8.84 -9.35
N LEU A 112 -3.37 9.96 -9.05
CA LEU A 112 -3.80 11.30 -9.48
C LEU A 112 -3.61 11.56 -10.98
N GLY A 113 -2.71 10.82 -11.62
CA GLY A 113 -2.45 10.92 -13.06
C GLY A 113 -3.49 10.21 -13.92
N GLN A 114 -4.40 9.41 -13.34
CA GLN A 114 -5.40 8.68 -14.12
C GLN A 114 -6.59 9.57 -14.49
N VAL A 115 -6.95 9.59 -15.77
CA VAL A 115 -8.18 10.22 -16.24
C VAL A 115 -9.38 9.46 -15.66
N ASN A 116 -10.35 10.18 -15.09
CA ASN A 116 -11.49 9.60 -14.34
C ASN A 116 -11.09 8.79 -13.09
N GLY A 117 -9.86 8.94 -12.59
CA GLY A 117 -9.40 8.31 -11.36
C GLY A 117 -10.01 8.89 -10.09
N PRO A 118 -9.53 8.47 -8.90
CA PRO A 118 -10.00 8.96 -7.62
C PRO A 118 -9.74 10.47 -7.46
N THR A 119 -10.60 11.12 -6.68
CA THR A 119 -10.42 12.54 -6.40
C THR A 119 -9.12 12.78 -5.61
N PRO A 120 -8.47 13.95 -5.76
CA PRO A 120 -7.30 14.32 -4.95
C PRO A 120 -7.52 14.18 -3.45
N VAL A 121 -8.73 14.53 -3.00
CA VAL A 121 -9.14 14.40 -1.60
C VAL A 121 -9.08 12.95 -1.14
N SER A 122 -9.65 12.01 -1.90
CA SER A 122 -9.65 10.59 -1.58
C SER A 122 -8.23 10.01 -1.49
N VAL A 123 -7.35 10.41 -2.43
CA VAL A 123 -5.94 9.99 -2.43
C VAL A 123 -5.19 10.54 -1.21
N TYR A 124 -5.39 11.82 -0.87
CA TYR A 124 -4.75 12.44 0.29
C TYR A 124 -5.21 11.83 1.61
N LEU A 125 -6.51 11.54 1.74
CA LEU A 125 -7.05 10.84 2.90
C LEU A 125 -6.45 9.43 3.03
N ARG A 126 -6.40 8.64 1.96
CA ARG A 126 -5.74 7.31 1.97
C ARG A 126 -4.26 7.38 2.35
N MET A 127 -3.54 8.42 1.92
CA MET A 127 -2.15 8.66 2.33
C MET A 127 -1.99 9.04 3.81
N GLY A 128 -3.09 9.31 4.52
CA GLY A 128 -3.07 9.85 5.88
C GLY A 128 -2.54 11.28 5.93
N GLN A 129 -2.76 12.07 4.87
CA GLN A 129 -2.35 13.47 4.77
C GLN A 129 -3.49 14.39 5.21
N SER A 130 -3.19 15.39 6.04
CA SER A 130 -4.14 16.44 6.42
C SER A 130 -4.53 17.27 5.20
N LEU A 131 -5.82 17.57 5.08
CA LEU A 131 -6.41 18.48 4.09
C LEU A 131 -6.44 19.93 4.60
N GLY A 132 -5.92 20.17 5.80
CA GLY A 132 -5.89 21.46 6.50
C GLY A 132 -7.04 21.64 7.49
N ARG A 133 -6.89 22.62 8.39
CA ARG A 133 -7.76 22.81 9.58
C ARG A 133 -9.26 22.89 9.31
N LEU A 134 -9.68 23.45 8.18
CA LEU A 134 -11.10 23.58 7.86
C LEU A 134 -11.64 22.30 7.21
N LYS A 135 -10.94 21.78 6.19
CA LYS A 135 -11.40 20.64 5.40
C LYS A 135 -11.43 19.35 6.19
N ASP A 136 -10.45 19.14 7.08
CA ASP A 136 -10.39 17.95 7.95
C ASP A 136 -11.61 17.81 8.89
N ARG A 137 -12.39 18.88 9.11
CA ARG A 137 -13.60 18.85 9.96
C ARG A 137 -14.86 18.38 9.26
N TYR A 138 -14.89 18.41 7.92
CA TYR A 138 -16.11 18.17 7.14
C TYR A 138 -15.93 17.09 6.07
N ILE A 139 -14.68 16.80 5.70
CA ILE A 139 -14.35 15.83 4.68
C ILE A 139 -13.79 14.60 5.37
N HIS A 140 -14.53 13.51 5.29
CA HIS A 140 -14.18 12.25 5.93
C HIS A 140 -13.73 11.22 4.90
N PHE A 141 -13.06 10.18 5.39
CA PHE A 141 -12.72 9.01 4.61
C PHE A 141 -13.98 8.35 4.07
N GLY A 142 -13.98 8.03 2.77
CA GLY A 142 -15.07 7.31 2.12
C GLY A 142 -14.57 5.95 1.63
N GLU A 143 -15.17 4.87 2.10
CA GLU A 143 -14.74 3.50 1.81
C GLU A 143 -14.71 3.20 0.32
N GLY A 144 -15.78 3.49 -0.43
CA GLY A 144 -15.81 3.24 -1.87
C GLY A 144 -14.71 3.99 -2.64
N ALA A 145 -14.35 5.20 -2.20
CA ALA A 145 -13.25 5.95 -2.81
C ALA A 145 -11.88 5.35 -2.47
N ASP A 146 -11.73 4.77 -1.27
CA ASP A 146 -10.53 4.04 -0.88
C ASP A 146 -10.39 2.70 -1.61
N GLN A 147 -11.49 1.98 -1.82
CA GLN A 147 -11.53 0.76 -2.61
C GLN A 147 -11.07 1.01 -4.05
N LEU A 148 -11.56 2.09 -4.68
CA LEU A 148 -11.09 2.56 -5.99
C LEU A 148 -9.57 2.84 -5.97
N CYS A 149 -9.09 3.62 -5.00
CA CYS A 149 -7.66 3.90 -4.85
C CYS A 149 -6.84 2.62 -4.65
N GLY A 150 -7.37 1.68 -3.87
CA GLY A 150 -6.70 0.42 -3.52
C GLY A 150 -6.52 -0.49 -4.70
N ARG A 151 -7.55 -0.67 -5.52
CA ARG A 151 -7.47 -1.44 -6.76
C ARG A 151 -6.49 -0.82 -7.75
N MET A 152 -6.54 0.50 -7.92
CA MET A 152 -5.61 1.22 -8.79
C MET A 152 -4.16 1.07 -8.33
N ILE A 153 -3.86 1.32 -7.05
CA ILE A 153 -2.49 1.23 -6.54
C ILE A 153 -1.99 -0.23 -6.51
N ALA A 154 -2.88 -1.23 -6.49
CA ALA A 154 -2.52 -2.62 -6.70
C ALA A 154 -2.07 -2.93 -8.16
N GLY A 155 -2.20 -1.96 -9.08
CA GLY A 155 -1.83 -2.12 -10.48
C GLY A 155 -2.87 -2.85 -11.32
N LEU A 156 -4.14 -2.86 -10.89
CA LEU A 156 -5.24 -3.42 -11.67
C LEU A 156 -5.59 -2.50 -12.85
N PRO A 157 -6.01 -3.07 -14.00
CA PRO A 157 -6.25 -2.29 -15.21
C PRO A 157 -7.53 -1.47 -15.08
N PHE A 158 -7.41 -0.19 -14.73
CA PHE A 158 -8.52 0.72 -14.41
C PHE A 158 -9.50 0.94 -15.56
N ASP A 159 -9.03 0.84 -16.79
CA ASP A 159 -9.78 1.04 -18.03
C ASP A 159 -10.40 -0.25 -18.59
N SER A 160 -10.40 -1.34 -17.82
CA SER A 160 -10.89 -2.66 -18.23
C SER A 160 -11.88 -3.21 -17.20
N ASP A 161 -12.82 -4.03 -17.67
CA ASP A 161 -13.65 -4.93 -16.86
C ASP A 161 -12.84 -5.80 -15.88
N ARG A 162 -11.58 -6.07 -16.21
CA ARG A 162 -10.60 -6.76 -15.35
C ARG A 162 -10.22 -5.99 -14.09
N PHE A 163 -10.61 -4.73 -13.94
CA PHE A 163 -10.40 -3.95 -12.73
C PHE A 163 -11.05 -4.58 -11.48
N GLY A 164 -12.22 -5.20 -11.66
CA GLY A 164 -12.98 -5.86 -10.61
C GLY A 164 -12.57 -7.31 -10.34
N VAL A 165 -11.37 -7.73 -10.76
CA VAL A 165 -10.94 -9.12 -10.62
C VAL A 165 -10.93 -9.56 -9.15
N LEU A 166 -11.38 -10.78 -8.91
CA LEU A 166 -11.32 -11.41 -7.59
C LEU A 166 -9.90 -11.93 -7.30
N PRO A 167 -9.48 -11.96 -6.03
CA PRO A 167 -8.22 -12.58 -5.63
C PRO A 167 -8.25 -14.09 -5.94
N LEU A 168 -7.06 -14.72 -5.95
CA LEU A 168 -6.97 -16.17 -6.10
C LEU A 168 -7.68 -16.87 -4.93
N ILE A 169 -8.75 -17.59 -5.24
CA ILE A 169 -9.50 -18.39 -4.27
C ILE A 169 -8.96 -19.82 -4.32
N PHE A 170 -8.31 -20.26 -3.25
CA PHE A 170 -7.94 -21.67 -3.11
C PHE A 170 -9.20 -22.49 -2.83
N ARG A 171 -9.53 -23.41 -3.74
CA ARG A 171 -10.59 -24.39 -3.50
C ARG A 171 -10.11 -25.37 -2.42
N ARG A 172 -10.96 -25.61 -1.43
CA ARG A 172 -10.78 -26.66 -0.41
C ARG A 172 -10.99 -28.04 -1.02
#